data_AF-F0TCN2-F1
#
_entry.id   AF-F0TCN2-F1
#
_cell.length_a   1.000
_cell.length_b   1.000
_cell.length_c   1.000
_cell.angle_alpha   90.00
_cell.angle_beta   90.00
_cell.angle_gamma   90.00
#
_symmetry.space_group_name_H-M   'P 1'
#
loop_
_entity.id
_entity.type
_entity.pdbx_description
1 polymer ?
#
loop_
_entity_poly.entity_id
_entity_poly.type
_entity_poly.pdbx_seq_one_letter_code
_entity_poly.pdbx_strand_id
1 'polypeptide(L)'
;MGYLVCSKCKSYYKLQSNESPKNFSDNCDCGGKLRYIENLDIVDPSWKQITFRKKPTMKERWNKKSKSLFSLPKINLKNRLNQFYYNYIGRHIYKARHQQRVHRNPPGMQAGFLNSLMNEFHLENIQWNLIIPMTIAITLILAFTHGISLLLTFVLLVIMGYLSKNMIIGAKNAVIAGAISFFLGSLFIGSFLLIIPYAILGIINGAVCGLIGGYLKTKGFR
;
A
#
# COMPACT_ATOMS: atom_id res chain seq x y z
N MET A 1 18.86 5.05 35.09
CA MET A 1 18.39 3.64 35.20
C MET A 1 17.07 3.67 35.94
N GLY A 2 16.09 2.84 35.59
CA GLY A 2 14.77 2.91 36.23
C GLY A 2 14.17 1.54 36.46
N TYR A 3 13.13 1.48 37.27
CA TYR A 3 12.55 0.24 37.77
C TYR A 3 11.03 0.25 37.66
N LEU A 4 10.47 -0.91 37.35
CA LEU A 4 9.04 -1.16 37.41
C LEU A 4 8.74 -1.97 38.66
N VAL A 5 7.74 -1.56 39.41
CA VAL A 5 7.36 -2.21 40.66
C VAL A 5 5.88 -2.50 40.75
N CYS A 6 5.54 -3.62 41.39
CA CYS A 6 4.17 -3.93 41.77
C CYS A 6 4.02 -3.95 43.29
N SER A 7 3.22 -3.04 43.83
CA SER A 7 2.96 -2.94 45.28
C SER A 7 2.17 -4.12 45.84
N LYS A 8 1.47 -4.88 44.99
CA LYS A 8 0.61 -5.99 45.43
C LYS A 8 1.39 -7.28 45.67
N CYS A 9 2.29 -7.64 44.75
CA CYS A 9 3.12 -8.84 44.86
C CYS A 9 4.56 -8.56 45.33
N LYS A 10 4.86 -7.32 45.72
CA LYS A 10 6.17 -6.88 46.23
C LYS A 10 7.31 -7.32 45.32
N SER A 11 7.16 -7.01 44.03
CA SER A 11 8.10 -7.46 43.01
C SER A 11 8.56 -6.30 42.15
N TYR A 12 9.81 -6.36 41.68
CA TYR A 12 10.41 -5.32 40.87
C TYR A 12 11.06 -5.87 39.61
N TYR A 13 11.26 -5.00 38.63
CA TYR A 13 12.01 -5.28 37.42
C TYR A 13 12.90 -4.08 37.10
N LYS A 14 14.18 -4.35 36.86
CA LYS A 14 15.15 -3.33 36.43
C LYS A 14 15.07 -3.17 34.92
N LEU A 15 14.75 -1.96 34.46
CA LEU A 15 14.76 -1.64 33.04
C LEU A 15 16.20 -1.58 32.54
N GLN A 16 16.45 -2.18 31.38
CA GLN A 16 17.72 -2.02 30.69
C GLN A 16 17.83 -0.62 30.07
N SER A 17 19.05 -0.14 29.81
CA SER A 17 19.30 1.23 29.32
C SER A 17 18.58 1.60 28.01
N ASN A 18 18.13 0.60 27.25
CA ASN A 18 17.44 0.78 25.98
C ASN A 18 15.93 0.43 26.05
N GLU A 19 15.38 0.23 27.24
CA GLU A 19 13.98 -0.14 27.46
C GLU A 19 13.18 1.01 28.08
N SER A 20 12.04 1.33 27.47
CA SER A 20 11.10 2.32 28.02
C SER A 20 10.07 1.64 28.93
N PRO A 21 9.70 2.23 30.09
CA PRO A 21 8.61 1.72 30.94
C PRO A 21 7.27 1.62 30.18
N LYS A 22 7.07 2.44 29.15
CA LYS A 22 5.87 2.42 28.29
C LYS A 22 5.71 1.14 27.47
N ASN A 23 6.79 0.37 27.29
CA ASN A 23 6.77 -0.88 26.53
C ASN A 23 6.18 -2.05 27.35
N PHE A 24 5.93 -1.86 28.64
CA PHE A 24 5.41 -2.89 29.53
C PHE A 24 3.91 -2.72 29.77
N SER A 25 3.25 -3.81 30.17
CA SER A 25 1.84 -3.78 30.59
C SER A 25 1.68 -2.82 31.77
N ASP A 26 0.54 -2.13 31.85
CA ASP A 26 0.24 -1.26 33.01
C ASP A 26 -0.17 -2.08 34.24
N ASN A 27 -0.46 -3.37 34.03
CA ASN A 27 -0.87 -4.34 35.03
C ASN A 27 0.13 -5.49 35.11
N CYS A 28 0.43 -5.91 36.33
CA CYS A 28 1.13 -7.13 36.68
C CYS A 28 0.20 -8.35 36.54
N ASP A 29 0.77 -9.54 36.36
CA ASP A 29 0.00 -10.79 36.26
C ASP A 29 -0.81 -11.13 37.53
N CYS A 30 -0.47 -10.53 38.68
CA CYS A 30 -1.25 -10.63 39.93
C CYS A 30 -2.48 -9.69 39.98
N GLY A 31 -2.73 -8.93 38.91
CA GLY A 31 -3.76 -7.90 38.79
C GLY A 31 -3.44 -6.57 39.48
N GLY A 32 -2.22 -6.39 40.00
CA GLY A 32 -1.76 -5.11 40.57
C GLY A 32 -1.25 -4.14 39.50
N LYS A 33 -1.34 -2.82 39.74
CA LYS A 33 -0.78 -1.81 38.83
C LYS A 33 0.75 -1.74 38.94
N LEU A 34 1.42 -1.59 37.80
CA LEU A 34 2.86 -1.37 37.74
C LEU A 34 3.19 0.12 37.82
N ARG A 35 4.14 0.49 38.68
CA ARG A 35 4.61 1.86 38.85
C ARG A 35 6.09 1.96 38.46
N TYR A 36 6.47 3.07 37.84
CA TYR A 36 7.85 3.38 37.53
C TYR A 36 8.49 4.16 38.67
N ILE A 37 9.72 3.78 39.05
CA ILE A 37 10.52 4.46 40.08
C ILE A 37 11.96 4.55 39.56
N GLU A 38 12.64 5.67 39.83
CA GLU A 38 14.02 5.90 39.35
C GLU A 38 15.06 5.24 40.25
N ASN A 39 14.86 5.24 41.58
CA ASN A 39 15.78 4.66 42.55
C ASN A 39 15.10 3.59 43.41
N LEU A 40 15.77 2.44 43.57
CA LEU A 40 15.24 1.32 44.36
C LEU A 40 15.57 1.42 45.85
N ASP A 41 16.37 2.41 46.26
CA ASP A 41 16.81 2.60 47.66
C ASP A 41 15.66 2.96 48.61
N ILE A 42 14.45 3.20 48.05
CA ILE A 42 13.19 3.45 48.77
C ILE A 42 12.39 2.14 48.96
N VAL A 43 12.86 1.02 48.40
CA VAL A 43 12.12 -0.25 48.32
C VAL A 43 12.69 -1.27 49.30
N ASP A 44 11.79 -1.88 50.08
CA ASP A 44 12.06 -2.91 51.09
C ASP A 44 12.87 -4.09 50.50
N PRO A 45 13.97 -4.54 51.15
CA PRO A 45 14.85 -5.61 50.66
C PRO A 45 14.15 -6.97 50.51
N SER A 46 12.93 -7.14 51.02
CA SER A 46 12.12 -8.35 50.85
C SER A 46 11.52 -8.54 49.45
N TRP A 47 11.70 -7.58 48.54
CA TRP A 47 11.07 -7.61 47.22
C TRP A 47 11.82 -8.50 46.23
N LYS A 48 11.07 -9.17 45.36
CA LYS A 48 11.62 -10.16 44.41
C LYS A 48 11.72 -9.59 43.00
N GLN A 49 12.86 -9.82 42.34
CA GLN A 49 13.02 -9.47 40.94
C GLN A 49 12.26 -10.45 40.04
N ILE A 50 11.38 -9.94 39.18
CA ILE A 50 10.61 -10.75 38.21
C ILE A 50 10.59 -10.10 36.83
N THR A 51 10.34 -10.89 35.79
CA THR A 51 10.15 -10.39 34.42
C THR A 51 8.69 -10.04 34.16
N PHE A 52 8.42 -8.79 33.78
CA PHE A 52 7.06 -8.38 33.38
C PHE A 52 6.79 -8.62 31.91
N ARG A 53 5.54 -8.94 31.58
CA ARG A 53 5.10 -9.10 30.20
C ARG A 53 5.15 -7.76 29.45
N LYS A 54 5.89 -7.73 28.34
CA LYS A 54 5.93 -6.61 27.41
C LYS A 54 4.60 -6.49 26.66
N LYS A 55 4.16 -5.26 26.38
CA LYS A 55 3.02 -4.99 25.48
C LYS A 55 3.40 -5.51 24.08
N PRO A 56 2.48 -6.19 23.37
CA PRO A 56 2.75 -6.61 22.01
C PRO A 56 3.00 -5.37 21.15
N THR A 57 4.06 -5.42 20.36
CA THR A 57 4.45 -4.30 19.50
C THR A 57 3.38 -4.05 18.43
N MET A 58 3.30 -2.81 17.92
CA MET A 58 2.37 -2.47 16.83
C MET A 58 2.54 -3.44 15.64
N LYS A 59 3.79 -3.82 15.32
CA LYS A 59 4.11 -4.80 14.27
C LYS A 59 3.46 -6.16 14.52
N GLU A 60 3.52 -6.69 15.75
CA GLU A 60 2.90 -7.96 16.11
C GLU A 60 1.37 -7.88 16.10
N ARG A 61 0.80 -6.76 16.57
CA ARG A 61 -0.64 -6.51 16.54
C ARG A 61 -1.19 -6.48 15.11
N TRP A 62 -0.45 -5.86 14.19
CA TRP A 62 -0.75 -5.85 12.75
C TRP A 62 -0.65 -7.24 12.13
N ASN A 63 0.39 -8.03 12.44
CA ASN A 63 0.52 -9.40 11.93
C ASN A 63 -0.59 -10.34 12.40
N LYS A 64 -1.11 -10.16 13.61
CA LYS A 64 -2.25 -10.94 14.11
C LYS A 64 -3.55 -10.55 13.42
N LYS A 65 -3.77 -9.25 13.23
CA LYS A 65 -4.96 -8.70 12.57
C LYS A 65 -4.98 -8.98 11.07
N SER A 66 -3.82 -9.00 10.41
CA SER A 66 -3.72 -9.42 9.01
C SER A 66 -4.07 -10.89 8.86
N LYS A 67 -3.50 -11.78 9.68
CA LYS A 67 -3.83 -13.21 9.66
C LYS A 67 -5.32 -13.50 9.87
N SER A 68 -6.01 -12.75 10.74
CA SER A 68 -7.46 -12.90 10.94
C SER A 68 -8.32 -12.28 9.85
N LEU A 69 -7.81 -11.28 9.11
CA LEU A 69 -8.49 -10.72 7.93
C LEU A 69 -8.33 -11.61 6.70
N PHE A 70 -7.20 -12.32 6.59
CA PHE A 70 -6.93 -13.28 5.53
C PHE A 70 -7.61 -14.66 5.72
N SER A 71 -8.34 -14.86 6.82
CA SER A 71 -9.15 -16.07 7.06
C SER A 71 -10.61 -15.98 6.60
N LEU A 72 -11.00 -14.91 5.89
CA LEU A 72 -12.29 -14.83 5.19
C LEU A 72 -12.33 -15.82 4.00
N PRO A 73 -13.52 -16.27 3.55
CA PRO A 73 -13.68 -17.39 2.64
C PRO A 73 -12.82 -17.21 1.40
N LYS A 74 -12.12 -18.27 1.00
CA LYS A 74 -11.23 -18.38 -0.14
C LYS A 74 -12.01 -18.22 -1.45
N ILE A 75 -12.57 -17.04 -1.69
CA ILE A 75 -13.18 -16.65 -2.96
C ILE A 75 -12.08 -16.76 -3.99
N ASN A 76 -12.38 -17.44 -5.10
CA ASN A 76 -11.46 -17.82 -6.18
C ASN A 76 -10.92 -16.61 -6.99
N LEU A 77 -10.77 -15.44 -6.35
CA LEU A 77 -10.31 -14.18 -6.90
C LEU A 77 -8.91 -14.30 -7.49
N LYS A 78 -8.03 -15.07 -6.82
CA LYS A 78 -6.67 -15.33 -7.31
C LYS A 78 -6.69 -16.06 -8.65
N ASN A 79 -7.58 -17.05 -8.80
CA ASN A 79 -7.70 -17.79 -10.06
C ASN A 79 -8.37 -16.94 -11.15
N ARG A 80 -9.38 -16.13 -10.83
CA ARG A 80 -9.98 -15.19 -11.78
C ARG A 80 -9.00 -14.10 -12.25
N LEU A 81 -8.21 -13.54 -11.33
CA LEU A 81 -7.20 -12.53 -11.64
C LEU A 81 -6.03 -13.13 -12.41
N ASN A 82 -5.55 -14.32 -12.02
CA ASN A 82 -4.53 -15.03 -12.79
C ASN A 82 -5.02 -15.39 -14.19
N GLN A 83 -6.25 -15.86 -14.32
CA GLN A 83 -6.82 -16.22 -15.63
C GLN A 83 -7.04 -14.97 -16.50
N PHE A 84 -7.45 -13.84 -15.91
CA PHE A 84 -7.50 -12.54 -16.59
C PHE A 84 -6.12 -12.09 -17.04
N TYR A 85 -5.12 -12.14 -16.15
CA TYR A 85 -3.73 -11.78 -16.44
C TYR A 85 -3.15 -12.65 -17.57
N TYR A 86 -3.27 -13.98 -17.49
CA TYR A 86 -2.75 -14.88 -18.51
C TYR A 86 -3.44 -14.74 -19.86
N ASN A 87 -4.78 -14.71 -19.90
CA ASN A 87 -5.51 -14.68 -21.15
C ASN A 87 -5.41 -13.35 -21.89
N TYR A 88 -5.22 -12.26 -21.14
CA TYR A 88 -5.34 -10.93 -21.67
C TYR A 88 -3.97 -10.25 -21.78
N ILE A 89 -3.22 -10.18 -20.68
CA ILE A 89 -1.88 -9.60 -20.66
C ILE A 89 -0.87 -10.59 -21.27
N GLY A 90 -0.91 -11.86 -20.87
CA GLY A 90 0.00 -12.90 -21.38
C GLY A 90 -0.10 -13.13 -22.89
N ARG A 91 -1.31 -13.08 -23.46
CA ARG A 91 -1.55 -13.26 -24.90
C ARG A 91 -1.04 -12.08 -25.74
N HIS A 92 -1.13 -10.85 -25.23
CA HIS A 92 -0.53 -9.66 -25.86
C HIS A 92 1.00 -9.69 -25.77
N ILE A 93 1.57 -10.11 -24.63
CA ILE A 93 3.02 -10.30 -24.45
C ILE A 93 3.58 -11.34 -25.42
N TYR A 94 2.86 -12.45 -25.64
CA TYR A 94 3.30 -13.50 -26.56
C TYR A 94 3.37 -12.99 -28.01
N LYS A 95 2.42 -12.14 -28.41
CA LYS A 95 2.40 -11.51 -29.74
C LYS A 95 3.54 -10.51 -29.92
N ALA A 96 3.80 -9.66 -28.92
CA ALA A 96 4.92 -8.71 -28.93
C ALA A 96 6.30 -9.41 -28.97
N ARG A 97 6.44 -10.53 -28.24
CA ARG A 97 7.66 -11.34 -28.19
C ARG A 97 7.99 -12.02 -29.53
N HIS A 98 7.01 -12.26 -30.41
CA HIS A 98 7.28 -12.78 -31.76
C HIS A 98 7.77 -11.72 -32.75
N GLN A 99 7.49 -10.44 -32.52
CA GLN A 99 8.00 -9.33 -33.35
C GLN A 99 9.48 -9.00 -33.09
N GLN A 100 10.05 -9.41 -31.96
CA GLN A 100 11.42 -9.06 -31.56
C GLN A 100 12.45 -10.20 -31.65
N ARG A 101 12.09 -11.37 -32.22
CA ARG A 101 13.00 -12.54 -32.31
C ARG A 101 14.18 -12.39 -33.29
N VAL A 102 14.58 -11.18 -33.68
CA VAL A 102 15.80 -11.00 -34.51
C VAL A 102 17.05 -10.78 -33.67
N HIS A 103 17.03 -10.30 -32.41
CA HIS A 103 18.29 -10.11 -31.65
C HIS A 103 18.22 -10.51 -30.15
N ARG A 104 18.95 -11.61 -29.85
CA ARG A 104 19.68 -12.02 -28.62
C ARG A 104 19.00 -12.04 -27.23
N ASN A 105 18.98 -13.28 -26.68
CA ASN A 105 19.24 -13.80 -25.30
C ASN A 105 18.73 -13.13 -24.00
N PRO A 106 18.46 -13.94 -22.95
CA PRO A 106 17.41 -13.66 -21.98
C PRO A 106 17.90 -12.96 -20.69
N PRO A 107 17.10 -12.05 -20.12
CA PRO A 107 17.23 -11.76 -18.69
C PRO A 107 15.88 -11.63 -17.95
N GLY A 108 15.94 -11.85 -16.64
CA GLY A 108 15.13 -11.21 -15.60
C GLY A 108 13.68 -10.87 -15.93
N MET A 109 12.76 -11.70 -15.42
CA MET A 109 11.29 -11.55 -15.49
C MET A 109 10.76 -10.18 -15.00
N GLN A 110 11.58 -9.39 -14.29
CA GLN A 110 11.20 -8.10 -13.69
C GLN A 110 11.72 -6.87 -14.45
N ALA A 111 12.79 -7.00 -15.24
CA ALA A 111 13.33 -5.88 -16.04
C ALA A 111 12.63 -5.74 -17.40
N GLY A 112 12.13 -6.85 -17.96
CA GLY A 112 11.48 -6.85 -19.27
C GLY A 112 10.19 -6.03 -19.34
N PHE A 113 9.38 -6.00 -18.27
CA PHE A 113 8.14 -5.22 -18.25
C PHE A 113 8.39 -3.72 -18.13
N LEU A 114 9.28 -3.29 -17.23
CA LEU A 114 9.62 -1.87 -17.08
C LEU A 114 10.33 -1.32 -18.32
N ASN A 115 11.25 -2.09 -18.90
CA ASN A 115 11.98 -1.67 -20.09
C ASN A 115 11.11 -1.75 -21.35
N SER A 116 10.16 -2.68 -21.45
CA SER A 116 9.17 -2.73 -22.53
C SER A 116 8.09 -1.66 -22.38
N LEU A 117 7.68 -1.30 -21.16
CA LEU A 117 6.84 -0.13 -20.91
C LEU A 117 7.58 1.15 -21.29
N MET A 118 8.82 1.32 -20.85
CA MET A 118 9.64 2.50 -21.15
C MET A 118 9.95 2.63 -22.65
N ASN A 119 10.20 1.54 -23.37
CA ASN A 119 10.37 1.57 -24.82
C ASN A 119 9.07 1.79 -25.61
N GLU A 120 7.89 1.59 -24.99
CA GLU A 120 6.59 1.68 -25.66
C GLU A 120 5.71 2.86 -25.16
N PHE A 121 6.27 3.72 -24.31
CA PHE A 121 5.75 5.06 -24.04
C PHE A 121 6.08 6.04 -25.19
N HIS A 122 5.79 5.65 -26.44
CA HIS A 122 5.50 6.63 -27.48
C HIS A 122 4.21 7.34 -27.06
N LEU A 123 4.37 8.53 -26.47
CA LEU A 123 3.33 9.43 -25.97
C LEU A 123 2.59 10.16 -27.11
N GLU A 124 2.78 9.74 -28.36
CA GLU A 124 2.29 10.40 -29.57
C GLU A 124 0.76 10.32 -29.74
N ASN A 125 0.07 9.44 -28.99
CA ASN A 125 -1.37 9.24 -29.12
C ASN A 125 -2.13 9.44 -27.80
N ILE A 126 -1.71 10.45 -27.04
CA ILE A 126 -2.33 10.84 -25.78
C ILE A 126 -3.56 11.71 -26.03
N GLN A 127 -4.66 11.40 -25.36
CA GLN A 127 -5.88 12.21 -25.42
C GLN A 127 -5.86 13.29 -24.34
N TRP A 128 -5.07 14.35 -24.54
CA TRP A 128 -4.92 15.45 -23.58
C TRP A 128 -6.23 16.13 -23.21
N ASN A 129 -7.17 16.24 -24.15
CA ASN A 129 -8.51 16.78 -23.91
C ASN A 129 -9.28 16.01 -22.81
N LEU A 130 -8.94 14.74 -22.60
CA LEU A 130 -9.55 13.89 -21.58
C LEU A 130 -8.70 13.86 -20.30
N ILE A 131 -7.36 13.91 -20.43
CA ILE A 131 -6.44 13.86 -19.27
C ILE A 131 -6.54 15.09 -18.42
N ILE A 132 -6.52 16.28 -19.01
CA ILE A 132 -6.47 17.54 -18.27
C ILE A 132 -7.65 17.67 -17.30
N PRO A 133 -8.93 17.58 -17.73
CA PRO A 133 -10.06 17.75 -16.83
C PRO A 133 -10.12 16.66 -15.75
N MET A 134 -9.82 15.41 -16.11
CA MET A 134 -9.85 14.28 -15.18
C MET A 134 -8.74 14.38 -14.13
N THR A 135 -7.56 14.84 -14.53
CA THR A 135 -6.42 15.04 -13.63
C THR A 135 -6.72 16.15 -12.62
N ILE A 136 -7.31 17.26 -13.07
CA ILE A 136 -7.74 18.35 -12.18
C ILE A 136 -8.77 17.83 -11.18
N ALA A 137 -9.79 17.09 -11.64
CA ALA A 137 -10.82 16.53 -10.78
C ALA A 137 -10.25 15.57 -9.72
N ILE A 138 -9.41 14.61 -10.14
CA ILE A 138 -8.79 13.64 -9.22
C ILE A 138 -7.88 14.36 -8.22
N THR A 139 -7.09 15.34 -8.67
CA THR A 139 -6.21 16.13 -7.80
C THR A 139 -7.01 16.89 -6.75
N LEU A 140 -8.10 17.55 -7.15
CA LEU A 140 -8.98 18.29 -6.24
C LEU A 140 -9.59 17.34 -5.18
N ILE A 141 -10.05 16.16 -5.62
CA ILE A 141 -10.58 15.14 -4.72
C ILE A 141 -9.50 14.71 -3.71
N LEU A 142 -8.30 14.40 -4.17
CA LEU A 142 -7.19 13.98 -3.29
C LEU A 142 -6.75 15.09 -2.32
N ALA A 143 -6.82 16.36 -2.73
CA ALA A 143 -6.39 17.49 -1.92
C ALA A 143 -7.40 17.86 -0.82
N PHE A 144 -8.70 17.82 -1.11
CA PHE A 144 -9.72 18.37 -0.21
C PHE A 144 -10.56 17.33 0.52
N THR A 145 -10.48 16.05 0.14
CA THR A 145 -11.35 15.02 0.72
C THR A 145 -10.54 13.88 1.34
N HIS A 146 -10.70 13.70 2.64
CA HIS A 146 -10.12 12.57 3.37
C HIS A 146 -11.10 11.38 3.39
N GLY A 147 -10.64 10.19 3.03
CA GLY A 147 -11.42 8.95 3.20
C GLY A 147 -12.20 8.49 1.95
N ILE A 148 -13.54 8.40 2.06
CA ILE A 148 -14.46 7.73 1.11
C ILE A 148 -14.29 8.15 -0.36
N SER A 149 -13.84 9.37 -0.60
CA SER A 149 -13.62 9.90 -1.95
C SER A 149 -12.47 9.25 -2.71
N LEU A 150 -11.62 8.44 -2.07
CA LEU A 150 -10.68 7.56 -2.76
C LEU A 150 -11.42 6.65 -3.76
N LEU A 151 -12.61 6.17 -3.41
CA LEU A 151 -13.42 5.35 -4.33
C LEU A 151 -13.80 6.13 -5.59
N LEU A 152 -14.10 7.42 -5.46
CA LEU A 152 -14.40 8.30 -6.58
C LEU A 152 -13.17 8.46 -7.50
N THR A 153 -11.96 8.55 -6.96
CA THR A 153 -10.74 8.60 -7.78
C THR A 153 -10.55 7.34 -8.63
N PHE A 154 -10.83 6.16 -8.07
CA PHE A 154 -10.77 4.90 -8.82
C PHE A 154 -11.82 4.86 -9.93
N VAL A 155 -13.04 5.32 -9.64
CA VAL A 155 -14.12 5.42 -10.64
C VAL A 155 -13.72 6.35 -11.79
N LEU A 156 -13.14 7.51 -11.51
CA LEU A 156 -12.66 8.44 -12.54
C LEU A 156 -11.57 7.81 -13.41
N LEU A 157 -10.61 7.09 -12.81
CA LEU A 157 -9.59 6.36 -13.57
C LEU A 157 -10.17 5.23 -14.43
N VAL A 158 -11.26 4.57 -13.98
CA VAL A 158 -11.97 3.56 -14.80
C VAL A 158 -12.70 4.24 -15.97
N ILE A 159 -13.40 5.35 -15.72
CA ILE A 159 -14.08 6.13 -16.76
C ILE A 159 -13.09 6.60 -17.83
N MET A 160 -11.90 7.04 -17.40
CA MET A 160 -10.78 7.40 -18.27
C MET A 160 -10.43 6.29 -19.27
N GLY A 161 -10.29 5.06 -18.76
CA GLY A 161 -10.03 3.86 -19.57
C GLY A 161 -11.19 3.53 -20.50
N TYR A 162 -12.43 3.70 -20.05
CA TYR A 162 -13.66 3.40 -20.80
C TYR A 162 -13.90 4.36 -21.98
N LEU A 163 -13.69 5.67 -21.77
CA LEU A 163 -13.91 6.67 -22.82
C LEU A 163 -12.88 6.59 -23.94
N SER A 164 -11.70 6.06 -23.65
CA SER A 164 -10.61 5.97 -24.62
C SER A 164 -10.91 5.01 -25.77
N LYS A 165 -10.56 5.39 -27.01
CA LYS A 165 -10.90 4.62 -28.23
C LYS A 165 -10.34 3.19 -28.21
N ASN A 166 -9.08 3.07 -27.80
CA ASN A 166 -8.40 1.81 -27.62
C ASN A 166 -8.11 1.60 -26.14
N MET A 167 -8.25 0.37 -25.66
CA MET A 167 -7.93 0.05 -24.28
C MET A 167 -6.48 0.40 -23.92
N ILE A 168 -5.52 0.12 -24.82
CA ILE A 168 -4.10 0.43 -24.56
C ILE A 168 -3.90 1.94 -24.39
N ILE A 169 -4.57 2.75 -25.22
CA ILE A 169 -4.55 4.21 -25.11
C ILE A 169 -5.20 4.66 -23.80
N GLY A 170 -6.30 4.02 -23.39
CA GLY A 170 -6.97 4.32 -22.13
C GLY A 170 -6.15 3.97 -20.89
N ALA A 171 -5.44 2.85 -20.91
CA ALA A 171 -4.49 2.50 -19.86
C ALA A 171 -3.35 3.52 -19.79
N LYS A 172 -2.78 3.93 -20.93
CA LYS A 172 -1.75 4.99 -20.99
C LYS A 172 -2.26 6.31 -20.40
N ASN A 173 -3.44 6.75 -20.83
CA ASN A 173 -4.05 8.00 -20.34
C ASN A 173 -4.35 7.94 -18.83
N ALA A 174 -4.86 6.81 -18.32
CA ALA A 174 -5.15 6.63 -16.91
C ALA A 174 -3.88 6.53 -16.05
N VAL A 175 -2.80 5.92 -16.55
CA VAL A 175 -1.49 5.91 -15.89
C VAL A 175 -0.95 7.33 -15.74
N ILE A 176 -0.98 8.13 -16.82
CA ILE A 176 -0.49 9.51 -16.81
C ILE A 176 -1.34 10.36 -15.86
N ALA A 177 -2.67 10.27 -15.97
CA ALA A 177 -3.59 11.00 -15.09
C ALA A 177 -3.37 10.59 -13.62
N GLY A 178 -3.23 9.30 -13.33
CA GLY A 178 -2.96 8.78 -11.98
C GLY A 178 -1.63 9.27 -11.41
N ALA A 179 -0.56 9.21 -12.21
CA ALA A 179 0.77 9.68 -11.81
C ALA A 179 0.75 11.19 -11.45
N ILE A 180 0.20 12.01 -12.35
CA ILE A 180 0.15 13.47 -12.16
C ILE A 180 -0.76 13.81 -10.97
N SER A 181 -1.95 13.19 -10.88
CA SER A 181 -2.92 13.55 -9.83
C SER A 181 -2.44 13.16 -8.43
N PHE A 182 -1.82 11.98 -8.27
CA PHE A 182 -1.29 11.56 -6.98
C PHE A 182 -0.04 12.34 -6.59
N PHE A 183 0.80 12.69 -7.57
CA PHE A 183 1.93 13.59 -7.35
C PHE A 183 1.45 14.96 -6.85
N LEU A 184 0.55 15.62 -7.58
CA LEU A 184 0.00 16.92 -7.20
C LEU A 184 -0.77 16.86 -5.89
N GLY A 185 -1.61 15.84 -5.68
CA GLY A 185 -2.33 15.64 -4.43
C GLY A 185 -1.40 15.49 -3.23
N SER A 186 -0.27 14.80 -3.39
CA SER A 186 0.72 14.65 -2.32
C SER A 186 1.42 15.96 -1.94
N LEU A 187 1.59 16.88 -2.90
CA LEU A 187 2.11 18.23 -2.63
C LEU A 187 1.15 19.04 -1.76
N PHE A 188 -0.15 18.95 -2.03
CA PHE A 188 -1.17 19.64 -1.21
C PHE A 188 -1.25 19.11 0.23
N ILE A 189 -0.91 17.84 0.46
CA ILE A 189 -0.89 17.22 1.79
C ILE A 189 0.39 17.62 2.57
N GLY A 190 1.36 18.32 1.95
CA GLY A 190 2.56 18.83 2.60
C GLY A 190 3.59 17.75 2.99
N SER A 191 3.43 16.52 2.49
CA SER A 191 4.27 15.38 2.87
C SER A 191 5.31 15.06 1.79
N PHE A 192 6.39 15.83 1.74
CA PHE A 192 7.46 15.70 0.71
C PHE A 192 8.08 14.30 0.63
N LEU A 193 8.23 13.61 1.76
CA LEU A 193 8.77 12.24 1.81
C LEU A 193 7.85 11.19 1.16
N LEU A 194 6.56 11.52 0.98
CA LEU A 194 5.58 10.61 0.42
C LEU A 194 5.30 10.85 -1.08
N ILE A 195 5.94 11.84 -1.69
CA ILE A 195 5.73 12.18 -3.12
C ILE A 195 6.00 10.97 -4.02
N ILE A 196 7.16 10.33 -3.84
CA ILE A 196 7.56 9.16 -4.63
C ILE A 196 6.59 7.98 -4.42
N PRO A 197 6.30 7.52 -3.18
CA PRO A 197 5.37 6.41 -3.00
C PRO A 197 3.95 6.73 -3.46
N TYR A 198 3.46 7.97 -3.33
CA TYR A 198 2.14 8.35 -3.87
C TYR A 198 2.13 8.36 -5.40
N ALA A 199 3.18 8.86 -6.06
CA ALA A 199 3.28 8.81 -7.52
C ALA A 199 3.30 7.37 -8.04
N ILE A 200 4.06 6.48 -7.39
CA ILE A 200 4.07 5.05 -7.71
C ILE A 200 2.68 4.43 -7.53
N LEU A 201 2.00 4.77 -6.43
CA LEU A 201 0.63 4.32 -6.17
C LEU A 201 -0.33 4.80 -7.27
N GLY A 202 -0.20 6.06 -7.69
CA GLY A 202 -0.96 6.64 -8.81
C GLY A 202 -0.74 5.92 -10.13
N ILE A 203 0.51 5.56 -10.46
CA ILE A 203 0.85 4.78 -11.65
C ILE A 203 0.18 3.40 -11.62
N ILE A 204 0.29 2.69 -10.49
CA ILE A 204 -0.28 1.34 -10.34
C ILE A 204 -1.81 1.40 -10.45
N ASN A 205 -2.44 2.35 -9.76
CA ASN A 205 -3.89 2.53 -9.80
C ASN A 205 -4.37 2.92 -11.19
N GLY A 206 -3.67 3.84 -11.86
CA GLY A 206 -3.96 4.25 -13.23
C GLY A 206 -3.88 3.07 -14.22
N ALA A 207 -2.86 2.21 -14.09
CA ALA A 207 -2.72 1.03 -14.94
C ALA A 207 -3.88 0.05 -14.75
N VAL A 208 -4.20 -0.30 -13.49
CA VAL A 208 -5.26 -1.25 -13.17
C VAL A 208 -6.64 -0.72 -13.59
N CYS A 209 -6.99 0.50 -13.19
CA CYS A 209 -8.27 1.10 -13.50
C CYS A 209 -8.45 1.38 -14.99
N GLY A 210 -7.40 1.85 -15.68
CA GLY A 210 -7.43 2.08 -17.11
C GLY A 210 -7.67 0.79 -17.91
N LEU A 211 -7.04 -0.32 -17.52
CA LEU A 211 -7.28 -1.63 -18.12
C LEU A 211 -8.69 -2.15 -17.84
N ILE A 212 -9.19 -1.99 -16.61
CA ILE A 212 -10.58 -2.36 -16.26
C ILE A 212 -11.57 -1.57 -17.11
N GLY A 213 -11.40 -0.25 -17.22
CA GLY A 213 -12.26 0.62 -18.01
C GLY A 213 -12.27 0.25 -19.49
N GLY A 214 -11.09 0.05 -20.08
CA GLY A 214 -10.99 -0.37 -21.48
C GLY A 214 -11.55 -1.79 -21.71
N TYR A 215 -11.39 -2.71 -20.76
CA TYR A 215 -12.01 -4.04 -20.83
C TYR A 215 -13.54 -3.96 -20.80
N LEU A 216 -14.11 -3.14 -19.90
CA LEU A 216 -15.55 -2.92 -19.83
C LEU A 216 -16.10 -2.37 -21.14
N LYS A 217 -15.38 -1.46 -21.81
CA LYS A 217 -15.74 -0.98 -23.14
C LYS A 217 -15.79 -2.11 -24.18
N THR A 218 -14.81 -3.01 -24.18
CA THR A 218 -14.74 -4.11 -25.16
C THR A 218 -15.80 -5.19 -24.94
N LYS A 219 -16.37 -5.32 -23.73
CA LYS A 219 -17.41 -6.29 -23.41
C LYS A 219 -18.83 -5.71 -23.30
N GLY A 220 -18.97 -4.42 -23.01
CA GLY A 220 -20.24 -3.78 -22.67
C GLY A 220 -21.18 -3.47 -23.84
N PHE A 221 -20.79 -3.80 -25.08
CA PHE A 221 -21.64 -3.64 -26.27
C PHE A 221 -21.40 -4.77 -27.26
N ARG A 222 -21.90 -5.96 -26.91
CA ARG A 222 -22.30 -6.97 -27.89
C ARG A 222 -23.58 -7.63 -27.41
#